data_AF-A0A7C3N3Y9-F1
#
_entry.id   AF-A0A7C3N3Y9-F1
#
_cell.length_a   1.000
_cell.length_b   1.000
_cell.length_c   1.000
_cell.angle_alpha   90.00
_cell.angle_beta   90.00
_cell.angle_gamma   90.00
#
_symmetry.space_group_name_H-M   'P 1'
#
loop_
_entity.id
_entity.type
_entity.pdbx_description
1 polymer ?
#
loop_
_entity_poly.entity_id
_entity_poly.type
_entity_poly.pdbx_seq_one_letter_code
_entity_poly.pdbx_strand_id
1 'polypeptide(L)'
;MAKRKRTDLPDETELAVRPSVWLRWYEQHLKQVLAAWAKRKRLEQEDLELLLFDRSDLERTIRALPKSLTPAERRKLEKLDSELRKLAPAIRAAIPDLAEIRQSLGVPKSHWWWFLDEEEVS
;
A
#
# COMPACT_ATOMS: atom_id res chain seq x y z
N MET A 1 -6.79 29.95 20.03
CA MET A 1 -7.65 28.83 19.61
C MET A 1 -6.75 27.61 19.38
N ALA A 2 -6.83 26.61 20.25
CA ALA A 2 -5.97 25.44 20.19
C ALA A 2 -6.35 24.58 18.97
N LYS A 3 -5.39 24.34 18.07
CA LYS A 3 -5.53 23.39 16.97
C LYS A 3 -5.76 22.01 17.60
N ARG A 4 -6.96 21.43 17.40
CA ARG A 4 -7.23 20.03 17.75
C ARG A 4 -6.24 19.17 16.96
N LYS A 5 -5.24 18.60 17.65
CA LYS A 5 -4.43 17.52 17.09
C LYS A 5 -5.36 16.37 16.74
N ARG A 6 -5.31 15.92 15.49
CA ARG A 6 -5.89 14.65 15.04
C ARG A 6 -5.20 13.54 15.84
N THR A 7 -5.91 12.93 16.78
CA THR A 7 -5.42 11.89 17.70
C THR A 7 -5.50 10.49 17.11
N ASP A 8 -5.89 10.38 15.85
CA ASP A 8 -6.03 9.16 15.05
C ASP A 8 -4.75 8.79 14.28
N LEU A 9 -3.78 9.69 14.23
CA LEU A 9 -2.50 9.46 13.56
C LEU A 9 -1.37 9.40 14.61
N PRO A 10 -0.51 8.35 14.57
CA PRO A 10 0.68 8.29 15.41
C PRO A 10 1.60 9.48 15.16
N ASP A 11 2.40 9.84 16.18
CA ASP A 11 3.24 11.04 16.18
C ASP A 11 4.21 11.03 14.98
N GLU A 12 4.52 12.18 14.39
CA GLU A 12 5.41 12.27 13.21
C GLU A 12 6.82 11.73 13.52
N THR A 13 7.21 11.75 14.79
CA THR A 13 8.45 11.15 15.34
C THR A 13 8.37 9.63 15.50
N GLU A 14 7.18 9.07 15.72
CA GLU A 14 6.95 7.65 15.53
C GLU A 14 7.01 7.35 14.03
N LEU A 15 6.36 8.13 13.15
CA LEU A 15 6.33 7.98 11.68
C LEU A 15 7.67 8.12 10.94
N ALA A 16 8.74 8.56 11.62
CA ALA A 16 10.12 8.23 11.26
C ALA A 16 10.44 6.71 11.39
N VAL A 17 9.38 5.89 11.47
CA VAL A 17 9.30 4.53 12.02
C VAL A 17 10.06 3.52 11.20
N ARG A 18 10.73 2.66 11.96
CA ARG A 18 11.06 1.28 11.64
C ARG A 18 10.09 0.66 10.61
N PRO A 19 10.60 0.10 9.50
CA PRO A 19 9.80 -0.58 8.47
C PRO A 19 8.81 -1.62 8.98
N SER A 20 9.03 -2.21 10.15
CA SER A 20 8.09 -3.10 10.83
C SER A 20 6.73 -2.44 11.13
N VAL A 21 6.69 -1.13 11.38
CA VAL A 21 5.43 -0.42 11.66
C VAL A 21 4.67 -0.16 10.38
N TRP A 22 5.34 0.34 9.34
CA TRP A 22 4.78 0.45 8.00
C TRP A 22 4.26 -0.90 7.48
N LEU A 23 4.98 -2.00 7.75
CA LEU A 23 4.54 -3.34 7.39
C LEU A 23 3.25 -3.76 8.11
N ARG A 24 3.07 -3.39 9.38
CA ARG A 24 1.83 -3.66 10.12
C ARG A 24 0.66 -2.83 9.60
N TRP A 25 0.89 -1.56 9.28
CA TRP A 25 -0.12 -0.69 8.67
C TRP A 25 -0.56 -1.23 7.31
N TYR A 26 0.41 -1.52 6.44
CA TYR A 26 0.14 -2.12 5.13
C TYR A 26 -0.63 -3.45 5.26
N GLU A 27 -0.25 -4.32 6.19
CA GLU A 27 -1.00 -5.56 6.46
C GLU A 27 -2.45 -5.30 6.87
N GLN A 28 -2.66 -4.38 7.80
CA GLN A 28 -4.00 -4.08 8.32
C GLN A 28 -4.89 -3.53 7.22
N HIS A 29 -4.39 -2.56 6.46
CA HIS A 29 -5.14 -1.93 5.39
C HIS A 29 -5.44 -2.93 4.26
N LEU A 30 -4.45 -3.72 3.83
CA LEU A 30 -4.67 -4.77 2.83
C LEU A 30 -5.75 -5.77 3.27
N LYS A 31 -5.76 -6.19 4.54
CA LYS A 31 -6.79 -7.08 5.08
C LYS A 31 -8.18 -6.45 5.03
N GLN A 32 -8.30 -5.16 5.33
CA GLN A 32 -9.57 -4.42 5.26
C GLN A 32 -10.08 -4.36 3.82
N VAL A 33 -9.20 -4.03 2.87
CA VAL A 33 -9.51 -3.98 1.45
C VAL A 33 -9.92 -5.35 0.91
N LEU A 34 -9.17 -6.42 1.24
CA LEU A 34 -9.51 -7.78 0.84
C LEU A 34 -10.87 -8.23 1.39
N ALA A 35 -11.17 -7.90 2.66
CA ALA A 35 -12.45 -8.21 3.26
C ALA A 35 -13.61 -7.45 2.59
N ALA A 36 -13.40 -6.17 2.28
CA ALA A 36 -14.36 -5.37 1.54
C ALA A 36 -14.59 -5.93 0.12
N TRP A 37 -13.53 -6.29 -0.59
CA TRP A 37 -13.60 -6.91 -1.91
C TRP A 37 -14.34 -8.23 -1.90
N ALA A 38 -14.04 -9.11 -0.94
CA ALA A 38 -14.71 -10.40 -0.78
C ALA A 38 -16.22 -10.24 -0.52
N LYS A 39 -16.61 -9.23 0.26
CA LYS A 39 -18.00 -8.98 0.65
C LYS A 39 -18.83 -8.26 -0.40
N ARG A 40 -18.26 -7.23 -1.04
CA ARG A 40 -19.01 -6.26 -1.85
C ARG A 40 -18.70 -6.35 -3.35
N LYS A 41 -17.57 -6.97 -3.74
CA LYS A 41 -17.05 -6.99 -5.11
C LYS A 41 -16.94 -5.59 -5.74
N ARG A 42 -16.78 -4.58 -4.89
CA ARG A 42 -16.57 -3.18 -5.24
C ARG A 42 -15.73 -2.54 -4.13
N LEU A 43 -14.75 -1.76 -4.54
CA LEU A 43 -13.87 -0.99 -3.67
C LEU A 43 -13.94 0.47 -4.10
N GLU A 44 -13.75 1.38 -3.16
CA GLU A 44 -13.62 2.80 -3.47
C GLU A 44 -12.20 3.07 -3.96
N GLN A 45 -12.08 4.02 -4.90
CA GLN A 45 -10.80 4.45 -5.46
C GLN A 45 -9.83 4.90 -4.35
N GLU A 46 -10.31 5.71 -3.40
CA GLU A 46 -9.52 6.25 -2.29
C GLU A 46 -8.85 5.16 -1.45
N ASP A 47 -9.57 4.07 -1.12
CA ASP A 47 -9.02 2.96 -0.33
C ASP A 47 -7.87 2.27 -1.08
N LEU A 48 -8.05 2.08 -2.39
CA LEU A 48 -7.05 1.43 -3.24
C LEU A 48 -5.83 2.31 -3.48
N GLU A 49 -6.02 3.61 -3.70
CA GLU A 49 -4.91 4.56 -3.81
C GLU A 49 -4.10 4.60 -2.52
N LEU A 50 -4.78 4.71 -1.36
CA LEU A 50 -4.13 4.72 -0.06
C LEU A 50 -3.33 3.42 0.16
N LEU A 51 -3.83 2.27 -0.28
CA LEU A 51 -3.10 0.99 -0.21
C LEU A 51 -1.82 0.99 -1.06
N LEU A 52 -1.85 1.60 -2.25
CA LEU A 52 -0.67 1.75 -3.11
C LEU A 52 0.35 2.74 -2.51
N PHE A 53 -0.12 3.81 -1.86
CA PHE A 53 0.72 4.74 -1.13
C PHE A 53 1.38 4.09 0.08
N ASP A 54 0.64 3.34 0.91
CA ASP A 54 1.18 2.62 2.06
C ASP A 54 2.33 1.68 1.66
N ARG A 55 2.17 0.95 0.54
CA ARG A 55 3.23 0.08 0.02
C ARG A 55 4.45 0.86 -0.46
N SER A 56 4.24 2.06 -1.00
CA SER A 56 5.30 2.95 -1.48
C SER A 56 6.09 3.58 -0.33
N ASP A 57 5.40 3.97 0.75
CA ASP A 57 6.05 4.48 1.96
C ASP A 57 6.80 3.37 2.71
N LEU A 58 6.24 2.15 2.76
CA LEU A 58 6.97 0.98 3.23
C LEU A 58 8.24 0.72 2.39
N GLU A 59 8.17 0.80 1.06
CA GLU A 59 9.35 0.64 0.21
C GLU A 59 10.41 1.70 0.51
N ARG A 60 10.00 2.97 0.64
CA ARG A 60 10.90 4.09 0.94
C ARG A 60 11.62 3.85 2.27
N THR A 61 10.90 3.39 3.30
CA THR A 61 11.49 3.10 4.61
C THR A 61 12.41 1.87 4.59
N ILE A 62 12.08 0.82 3.84
CA ILE A 62 12.95 -0.35 3.65
C ILE A 62 14.25 0.06 2.95
N ARG A 63 14.18 0.89 1.90
CA ARG A 63 15.37 1.37 1.18
C ARG A 63 16.28 2.21 2.06
N ALA A 64 15.71 3.05 2.92
CA ALA A 64 16.48 3.82 3.89
C ALA A 64 17.14 2.93 4.95
N LEU A 65 16.53 1.78 5.29
CA LEU A 65 16.97 0.87 6.35
C LEU A 65 16.98 -0.60 5.88
N PRO A 66 17.87 -1.01 4.97
CA PRO A 66 17.79 -2.28 4.25
C PRO A 66 17.95 -3.53 5.13
N LYS A 67 18.39 -3.39 6.39
CA LYS A 67 18.54 -4.49 7.37
C LYS A 67 17.53 -4.46 8.50
N SER A 68 16.53 -3.56 8.47
CA SER A 68 15.58 -3.40 9.57
C SER A 68 14.49 -4.47 9.61
N LEU A 69 14.15 -5.09 8.47
CA LEU A 69 13.20 -6.20 8.43
C LEU A 69 13.90 -7.52 8.72
N THR A 70 13.38 -8.23 9.71
CA THR A 70 13.74 -9.61 10.01
C THR A 70 13.36 -10.55 8.85
N PRO A 71 13.96 -11.74 8.75
CA PRO A 71 13.57 -12.72 7.73
C PRO A 71 12.08 -13.09 7.76
N ALA A 72 11.48 -13.12 8.95
CA ALA A 72 10.05 -13.39 9.11
C ALA A 72 9.18 -12.27 8.52
N GLU A 73 9.56 -11.01 8.75
CA GLU A 73 8.85 -9.86 8.19
C GLU A 73 9.00 -9.75 6.67
N ARG A 74 10.14 -10.14 6.11
CA ARG A 74 10.31 -10.22 4.65
C ARG A 74 9.38 -11.24 4.02
N ARG A 75 9.34 -12.45 4.58
CA ARG A 75 8.39 -13.50 4.15
C ARG A 75 6.94 -13.04 4.29
N LYS A 76 6.65 -12.21 5.31
CA LYS A 76 5.33 -11.61 5.50
C LYS A 76 5.01 -10.61 4.40
N LEU A 77 5.94 -9.71 4.09
CA LEU A 77 5.80 -8.75 2.99
C LEU A 77 5.57 -9.45 1.65
N GLU A 78 6.34 -10.49 1.34
CA GLU A 78 6.16 -11.30 0.12
C GLU A 78 4.74 -11.90 0.03
N LYS A 79 4.20 -12.39 1.14
CA LYS A 79 2.83 -12.90 1.19
C LYS A 79 1.80 -11.79 0.97
N LEU A 80 1.98 -10.63 1.60
CA LEU A 80 1.09 -9.48 1.41
C LEU A 80 1.12 -8.99 -0.04
N ASP A 81 2.31 -8.90 -0.64
CA ASP A 81 2.50 -8.53 -2.04
C ASP A 81 1.81 -9.52 -3.00
N SER A 82 1.81 -10.82 -2.68
CA SER A 82 1.03 -11.83 -3.40
C SER A 82 -0.49 -11.62 -3.26
N GLU A 83 -0.98 -11.25 -2.08
CA GLU A 83 -2.40 -10.93 -1.91
C GLU A 83 -2.79 -9.63 -2.62
N LEU A 84 -1.92 -8.62 -2.64
CA LEU A 84 -2.15 -7.37 -3.37
C LEU A 84 -2.33 -7.60 -4.87
N ARG A 85 -1.57 -8.52 -5.47
CA ARG A 85 -1.75 -8.89 -6.90
C ARG A 85 -3.15 -9.40 -7.21
N LYS A 86 -3.79 -10.09 -6.27
CA LYS A 86 -5.18 -10.59 -6.45
C LYS A 86 -6.20 -9.45 -6.54
N LEU A 87 -5.84 -8.24 -6.11
CA LEU A 87 -6.65 -7.04 -6.25
C LEU A 87 -6.47 -6.34 -7.60
N ALA A 88 -5.58 -6.80 -8.49
CA ALA A 88 -5.36 -6.18 -9.80
C ALA A 88 -6.66 -5.92 -10.60
N PRO A 89 -7.63 -6.87 -10.69
CA PRO A 89 -8.89 -6.60 -11.37
C PRO A 89 -9.72 -5.50 -10.70
N ALA A 90 -9.70 -5.43 -9.36
CA ALA A 90 -10.42 -4.41 -8.61
C ALA A 90 -9.77 -3.03 -8.78
N ILE A 91 -8.44 -2.97 -8.78
CA ILE A 91 -7.65 -1.76 -9.04
C ILE A 91 -7.94 -1.23 -10.44
N ARG A 92 -7.90 -2.09 -11.47
CA ARG A 92 -8.23 -1.69 -12.85
C ARG A 92 -9.66 -1.16 -12.97
N ALA A 93 -10.62 -1.75 -12.25
CA ALA A 93 -12.01 -1.33 -12.30
C ALA A 93 -12.28 -0.02 -11.54
N ALA A 94 -11.60 0.21 -10.42
CA ALA A 94 -11.83 1.36 -9.55
C ALA A 94 -10.94 2.57 -9.86
N ILE A 95 -9.77 2.35 -10.48
CA ILE A 95 -8.78 3.39 -10.82
C ILE A 95 -8.42 3.30 -12.31
N PRO A 96 -9.31 3.72 -13.22
CA PRO A 96 -9.09 3.60 -14.66
C PRO A 96 -7.92 4.47 -15.18
N ASP A 97 -7.56 5.51 -14.43
CA ASP A 97 -6.51 6.49 -14.72
C ASP A 97 -5.20 6.23 -13.94
N LEU A 98 -5.01 5.01 -13.41
CA LEU A 98 -3.81 4.65 -12.64
C LEU A 98 -2.50 4.98 -13.39
N ALA A 99 -2.52 4.87 -14.72
CA ALA A 99 -1.42 5.25 -15.60
C ALA A 99 -1.06 6.73 -15.54
N GLU A 100 -2.05 7.60 -15.53
CA GLU A 100 -1.86 9.05 -15.43
C GLU A 100 -1.38 9.42 -14.03
N ILE A 101 -1.97 8.80 -13.00
CA ILE A 101 -1.58 8.99 -11.59
C ILE A 101 -0.10 8.63 -11.41
N ARG A 102 0.33 7.42 -11.84
CA ARG A 102 1.74 7.01 -11.66
C ARG A 102 2.73 7.89 -12.45
N GLN A 103 2.33 8.42 -13.61
CA GLN A 103 3.15 9.35 -14.38
C GLN A 103 3.28 10.70 -13.67
N SER A 104 2.16 11.26 -13.19
CA SER A 104 2.15 12.56 -12.49
C SER A 104 3.00 12.53 -11.21
N LEU A 105 3.02 11.39 -10.52
CA LEU A 105 3.79 11.17 -9.30
C LEU A 105 5.25 10.77 -9.55
N GLY A 106 5.65 10.55 -10.82
CA GLY A 106 7.00 10.10 -11.16
C GLY A 106 7.36 8.74 -10.55
N VAL A 107 6.39 7.81 -10.47
CA VAL A 107 6.59 6.52 -9.80
C VAL A 107 7.64 5.68 -10.55
N PRO A 108 8.68 5.17 -9.87
CA PRO A 108 9.70 4.36 -10.52
C PRO A 108 9.15 2.97 -10.87
N LYS A 109 9.61 2.40 -12.00
CA LYS A 109 9.22 1.05 -12.47
C LYS A 109 9.50 -0.08 -11.45
N SER A 110 10.40 0.15 -10.49
CA SER A 110 10.63 -0.80 -9.39
C SER A 110 9.43 -0.96 -8.45
N HIS A 111 8.47 -0.03 -8.47
CA HIS A 111 7.24 -0.09 -7.68
C HIS A 111 6.13 -0.78 -8.49
N TRP A 112 6.32 -2.06 -8.78
CA TRP A 112 5.46 -2.85 -9.66
C TRP A 112 3.97 -2.80 -9.28
N TRP A 113 3.64 -2.55 -8.01
CA TRP A 113 2.25 -2.42 -7.54
C TRP A 113 1.47 -1.26 -8.19
N TRP A 114 2.14 -0.24 -8.73
CA TRP A 114 1.51 0.83 -9.51
C TRP A 114 1.21 0.45 -10.97
N PHE A 115 1.65 -0.73 -11.39
CA PHE A 115 1.48 -1.28 -12.74
C PHE A 115 0.53 -2.48 -12.72
N LEU A 116 -0.26 -2.63 -11.65
CA LEU A 116 -1.24 -3.71 -11.52
C LEU A 116 -2.38 -3.62 -12.52
N ASP A 117 -2.64 -2.42 -13.06
CA ASP A 117 -3.52 -2.21 -14.20
C ASP A 117 -3.03 -2.91 -15.47
N GLU A 118 -1.72 -3.14 -15.60
CA GLU A 118 -1.09 -3.79 -16.76
C GLU A 118 -1.00 -5.32 -16.64
N GLU A 119 -1.21 -5.91 -15.46
CA GLU A 119 -1.12 -7.38 -15.31
C GLU A 119 -2.28 -8.06 -16.07
N GLU A 120 -1.95 -8.93 -17.04
CA GLU A 120 -2.97 -9.69 -17.75
C GLU A 120 -3.71 -10.60 -16.77
N VAL A 121 -5.04 -10.48 -16.74
CA VAL A 121 -5.89 -11.41 -15.99
C VAL A 121 -5.90 -12.71 -16.81
N SER A 122 -4.94 -13.60 -16.56
CA SER A 122 -4.95 -14.97 -17.11
C SER A 122 -6.11 -15.80 -16.55
#